data_AF-A0A7R7BVR3-F1
#
_entry.id   AF-A0A7R7BVR3-F1
#
_cell.length_a   1.000
_cell.length_b   1.000
_cell.length_c   1.000
_cell.angle_alpha   90.00
_cell.angle_beta   90.00
_cell.angle_gamma   90.00
#
_symmetry.space_group_name_H-M   'P 1'
#
loop_
_entity.id
_entity.type
_entity.pdbx_description
1 polymer ?
#
loop_
_entity_poly.entity_id
_entity_poly.type
_entity_poly.pdbx_seq_one_letter_code
_entity_poly.pdbx_strand_id
1 'polypeptide(L)'
;MGAEGNSCIARYHNGNSEDRPMIDGLVVPAEIEDVIRRFDESQAAFNQYDVEAALRKAREALKELDEAQQLGVWAERLAFGLSADQSTQSPWKTYFGPIGSGVSPDGKTVYFPDIADTPPAVVLHWAERARSTTHPVLQSRYADLAWDMASLIGKMRRDPEMARIAIDAYLIAVAPEFMPERHHQFEATLRAFDLSGLINDADRRDLAKRTLMDLHRIAVKDKQGHWWHAFERLMLDKNSGVTDEEKQELVNDFEALLSYYSDATAPDHFNPHFTREIANYLIKHYARHNRPDDVKRLHEVVARTFEHFASLGDAMHASFMLQTAVDSYRNAGKSEESSRARILMQKKIGEARSEMVPIEGQMEIAKDDVEKFVAAVVVDDLGRTFAKIATEFLPQRSDLEKRVKASLEHAPLMAHIKQTILADDHVAAVVGSVGEDPIGRLFKK
;
A
#
# COMPACT_ATOMS: atom_id res chain seq x y z
N MET A 1 -15.27 -28.22 -59.32
CA MET A 1 -13.87 -27.73 -59.25
C MET A 1 -13.69 -27.18 -57.83
N GLY A 2 -13.35 -27.97 -56.82
CA GLY A 2 -12.13 -28.80 -56.67
C GLY A 2 -11.00 -27.86 -56.21
N ALA A 3 -10.30 -28.02 -55.08
CA ALA A 3 -10.27 -29.03 -54.02
C ALA A 3 -9.50 -28.42 -52.81
N GLU A 4 -9.69 -29.02 -51.62
CA GLU A 4 -8.69 -29.34 -50.57
C GLU A 4 -7.55 -28.33 -50.29
N GLY A 5 -7.37 -27.80 -49.08
CA GLY A 5 -7.14 -28.54 -47.83
C GLY A 5 -5.64 -28.49 -47.51
N ASN A 6 -5.23 -27.82 -46.42
CA ASN A 6 -4.23 -28.39 -45.50
C ASN A 6 -4.02 -27.59 -44.21
N SER A 7 -4.27 -28.34 -43.14
CA SER A 7 -3.75 -28.21 -41.78
C SER A 7 -2.21 -28.14 -41.75
N CYS A 8 -1.66 -27.26 -40.93
CA CYS A 8 -0.32 -27.43 -40.36
C CYS A 8 -0.35 -27.17 -38.86
N ILE A 9 -0.76 -28.21 -38.12
CA ILE A 9 -0.31 -28.44 -36.74
C ILE A 9 1.14 -28.91 -36.84
N ALA A 10 2.10 -28.08 -36.44
CA ALA A 10 3.48 -28.49 -36.29
C ALA A 10 3.62 -29.25 -34.95
N ARG A 11 3.90 -30.55 -35.06
CA ARG A 11 4.28 -31.44 -33.96
C ARG A 11 5.71 -31.10 -33.52
N TYR A 12 5.91 -30.88 -32.23
CA TYR A 12 7.23 -30.85 -31.60
C TYR A 12 7.67 -32.29 -31.28
N HIS A 13 8.74 -32.76 -31.91
CA HIS A 13 9.50 -33.93 -31.45
C HIS A 13 11.01 -33.73 -31.69
N ASN A 14 11.75 -33.84 -30.58
CA ASN A 14 13.16 -34.16 -30.34
C ASN A 14 14.20 -33.91 -31.45
N GLY A 15 15.17 -33.05 -31.13
CA GLY A 15 16.49 -33.01 -31.78
C GLY A 15 17.41 -31.93 -31.20
N ASN A 16 18.49 -32.38 -30.55
CA ASN A 16 19.78 -31.70 -30.28
C ASN A 16 19.84 -30.32 -29.58
N SER A 17 20.73 -30.26 -28.59
CA SER A 17 21.01 -29.17 -27.66
C SER A 17 21.80 -27.98 -28.22
N GLU A 18 21.68 -27.63 -29.51
CA GLU A 18 22.49 -26.54 -30.12
C GLU A 18 21.73 -25.51 -30.97
N ASP A 19 20.40 -25.58 -31.11
CA ASP A 19 19.62 -24.50 -31.73
C ASP A 19 18.77 -23.78 -30.66
N ARG A 20 19.41 -22.88 -29.89
CA ARG A 20 18.68 -21.84 -29.15
C ARG A 20 18.38 -20.71 -30.13
N PRO A 21 17.12 -20.26 -30.28
CA PRO A 21 16.86 -19.04 -31.04
C PRO A 21 17.54 -17.87 -30.34
N MET A 22 18.59 -17.33 -30.95
CA MET A 22 19.15 -16.02 -30.57
C MET A 22 17.99 -15.02 -30.59
N ILE A 23 17.71 -14.37 -29.47
CA ILE A 23 16.78 -13.24 -29.43
C ILE A 23 17.48 -12.10 -30.18
N ASP A 24 17.24 -12.01 -31.49
CA ASP A 24 17.88 -11.04 -32.38
C ASP A 24 17.85 -9.63 -31.75
N GLY A 25 19.04 -9.09 -31.45
CA GLY A 25 19.22 -7.71 -30.99
C GLY A 25 19.29 -7.47 -29.47
N LEU A 26 19.28 -8.50 -28.61
CA LEU A 26 19.45 -8.35 -27.16
C LEU A 26 20.65 -9.18 -26.66
N VAL A 27 21.62 -8.52 -26.01
CA VAL A 27 22.80 -9.17 -25.42
C VAL A 27 22.97 -8.72 -23.98
N VAL A 28 22.98 -9.64 -23.02
CA VAL A 28 23.26 -9.30 -21.61
C VAL A 28 24.78 -9.25 -21.40
N PRO A 29 25.35 -8.11 -20.93
CA PRO A 29 26.78 -8.04 -20.61
C PRO A 29 27.18 -9.04 -19.52
N ALA A 30 28.41 -9.55 -19.58
CA ALA A 30 28.90 -10.58 -18.66
C ALA A 30 28.81 -10.16 -17.18
N GLU A 31 29.05 -8.89 -16.87
CA GLU A 31 28.96 -8.34 -15.52
C GLU A 31 27.53 -8.35 -14.96
N ILE A 32 26.54 -8.21 -15.83
CA ILE A 32 25.11 -8.33 -15.47
C ILE A 32 24.74 -9.80 -15.33
N GLU A 33 25.20 -10.64 -16.25
CA GLU A 33 25.02 -12.09 -16.20
C GLU A 33 25.55 -12.68 -14.89
N ASP A 34 26.74 -12.25 -14.47
CA ASP A 34 27.40 -12.68 -13.23
C ASP A 34 26.59 -12.29 -11.97
N VAL A 35 25.83 -11.18 -12.02
CA VAL A 35 24.90 -10.83 -10.94
C VAL A 35 23.77 -11.85 -10.88
N ILE A 36 23.08 -12.09 -12.00
CA ILE A 36 21.95 -13.03 -12.05
C ILE A 36 22.39 -14.44 -11.65
N ARG A 37 23.50 -14.94 -12.20
CA ARG A 37 24.05 -16.26 -11.87
C ARG A 37 24.32 -16.42 -10.37
N ARG A 38 24.94 -15.42 -9.74
CA ARG A 38 25.25 -15.46 -8.30
C ARG A 38 23.99 -15.52 -7.42
N PHE A 39 22.93 -14.81 -7.80
CA PHE A 39 21.65 -14.91 -7.10
C PHE A 39 20.96 -16.24 -7.39
N ASP A 40 21.07 -16.76 -8.61
CA ASP A 40 20.49 -18.05 -8.99
C ASP A 40 21.14 -19.23 -8.24
N GLU A 41 22.44 -19.15 -8.00
CA GLU A 41 23.21 -20.15 -7.23
C GLU A 41 23.16 -19.94 -5.71
N SER A 42 22.54 -18.84 -5.25
CA SER A 42 22.51 -18.47 -3.84
C SER A 42 21.71 -19.49 -3.01
N GLN A 43 22.24 -19.83 -1.85
CA GLN A 43 21.51 -20.56 -0.80
C GLN A 43 20.99 -19.62 0.30
N ALA A 44 21.38 -18.35 0.28
CA ALA A 44 20.91 -17.35 1.21
C ALA A 44 19.63 -16.70 0.67
N ALA A 45 18.68 -16.45 1.58
CA ALA A 45 17.49 -15.67 1.28
C ALA A 45 17.86 -14.27 0.78
N PHE A 46 17.13 -13.78 -0.22
CA PHE A 46 17.22 -12.42 -0.75
C PHE A 46 15.85 -11.98 -1.25
N ASN A 47 15.68 -10.67 -1.39
CA ASN A 47 14.49 -10.07 -1.99
C ASN A 47 14.82 -9.38 -3.33
N GLN A 48 13.80 -8.88 -4.00
CA GLN A 48 13.93 -8.24 -5.31
C GLN A 48 14.80 -6.97 -5.27
N TYR A 49 14.80 -6.24 -4.14
CA TYR A 49 15.61 -5.04 -3.95
C TYR A 49 17.10 -5.35 -3.87
N ASP A 50 17.48 -6.50 -3.31
CA ASP A 50 18.88 -6.95 -3.28
C ASP A 50 19.42 -7.16 -4.70
N VAL A 51 18.61 -7.79 -5.57
CA VAL A 51 18.95 -8.01 -6.98
C VAL A 51 18.98 -6.68 -7.74
N GLU A 52 17.99 -5.81 -7.55
CA GLU A 52 17.93 -4.48 -8.17
C GLU A 52 19.15 -3.62 -7.82
N ALA A 53 19.53 -3.58 -6.53
CA ALA A 53 20.70 -2.86 -6.06
C ALA A 53 22.01 -3.41 -6.66
N ALA A 54 22.14 -4.73 -6.77
CA ALA A 54 23.31 -5.37 -7.37
C ALA A 54 23.41 -5.10 -8.88
N LEU A 55 22.28 -5.18 -9.61
CA LEU A 55 22.20 -4.86 -11.03
C LEU A 55 22.50 -3.39 -11.31
N ARG A 56 21.98 -2.47 -10.46
CA ARG A 56 22.29 -1.04 -10.54
C ARG A 56 23.79 -0.80 -10.41
N LYS A 57 24.42 -1.40 -9.40
CA LYS A 57 25.88 -1.29 -9.17
C LYS A 57 26.69 -1.86 -10.33
N ALA A 58 26.30 -3.01 -10.88
CA ALA A 58 26.97 -3.60 -12.03
C ALA A 58 26.84 -2.71 -13.27
N ARG A 59 25.67 -2.10 -13.50
CA ARG A 59 25.47 -1.17 -14.61
C ARG A 59 26.34 0.10 -14.50
N GLU A 60 26.53 0.63 -13.30
CA GLU A 60 27.40 1.80 -13.06
C GLU A 60 28.87 1.52 -13.41
N ALA A 61 29.31 0.26 -13.33
CA ALA A 61 30.67 -0.14 -13.69
C ALA A 61 30.89 -0.30 -15.22
N LEU A 62 29.82 -0.45 -16.00
CA LEU A 62 29.90 -0.64 -17.45
C LEU A 62 30.08 0.68 -18.19
N LYS A 63 31.06 0.71 -19.10
CA LYS A 63 31.35 1.83 -20.01
C LYS A 63 31.17 1.38 -21.45
N GLU A 64 30.71 2.28 -22.31
CA GLU A 64 30.58 2.07 -23.76
C GLU A 64 29.83 0.78 -24.13
N LEU A 65 28.51 0.82 -24.04
CA LEU A 65 27.64 -0.30 -24.43
C LEU A 65 27.08 -0.07 -25.83
N ASP A 66 27.12 -1.10 -26.68
CA ASP A 66 26.37 -1.08 -27.94
C ASP A 66 24.85 -1.17 -27.70
N GLU A 67 24.05 -0.99 -28.75
CA GLU A 67 22.58 -0.97 -28.63
C GLU A 67 22.01 -2.29 -28.08
N ALA A 68 22.58 -3.44 -28.46
CA ALA A 68 22.12 -4.75 -27.99
C ALA A 68 22.45 -4.98 -26.52
N GLN A 69 23.62 -4.51 -26.07
CA GLN A 69 24.05 -4.53 -24.69
C GLN A 69 23.24 -3.56 -23.81
N GLN A 70 22.92 -2.38 -24.33
CA GLN A 70 22.02 -1.44 -23.64
C GLN A 70 20.65 -2.06 -23.43
N LEU A 71 20.12 -2.74 -24.45
CA LEU A 71 18.84 -3.43 -24.35
C LEU A 71 18.89 -4.60 -23.35
N GLY A 72 19.96 -5.39 -23.34
CA GLY A 72 20.12 -6.48 -22.36
C GLY A 72 20.20 -5.98 -20.92
N VAL A 73 20.95 -4.90 -20.67
CA VAL A 73 20.95 -4.20 -19.38
C VAL A 73 19.54 -3.73 -19.02
N TRP A 74 18.85 -3.09 -19.97
CA TRP A 74 17.51 -2.56 -19.76
C TRP A 74 16.54 -3.67 -19.36
N ALA A 75 16.57 -4.81 -20.05
CA ALA A 75 15.73 -5.97 -19.77
C ALA A 75 15.91 -6.46 -18.32
N GLU A 76 17.15 -6.60 -17.86
CA GLU A 76 17.45 -7.07 -16.50
C GLU A 76 17.08 -6.04 -15.44
N ARG A 77 17.42 -4.78 -15.65
CA ARG A 77 17.08 -3.71 -14.69
C ARG A 77 15.57 -3.47 -14.62
N LEU A 78 14.88 -3.50 -15.74
CA LEU A 78 13.43 -3.34 -15.78
C LEU A 78 12.76 -4.49 -15.02
N ALA A 79 13.27 -5.73 -15.12
CA ALA A 79 12.73 -6.87 -14.40
C ALA A 79 12.69 -6.63 -12.88
N PHE A 80 13.67 -5.94 -12.29
CA PHE A 80 13.70 -5.70 -10.83
C PHE A 80 13.36 -4.26 -10.43
N GLY A 81 13.24 -3.34 -11.39
CA GLY A 81 12.86 -1.94 -11.16
C GLY A 81 11.36 -1.65 -11.15
N LEU A 82 10.53 -2.66 -11.46
CA LEU A 82 9.07 -2.56 -11.43
C LEU A 82 8.51 -2.95 -10.06
N SER A 83 7.56 -2.20 -9.54
CA SER A 83 6.85 -2.56 -8.31
C SER A 83 5.76 -3.58 -8.60
N ALA A 84 5.60 -4.58 -7.74
CA ALA A 84 4.31 -5.26 -7.62
C ALA A 84 3.30 -4.27 -7.03
N ASP A 85 2.12 -4.14 -7.62
CA ASP A 85 1.03 -3.31 -7.10
C ASP A 85 0.20 -4.11 -6.09
N GLN A 86 -0.02 -3.49 -4.93
CA GLN A 86 -0.71 -4.07 -3.78
C GLN A 86 -1.91 -3.26 -3.30
N SER A 87 -2.09 -2.02 -3.78
CA SER A 87 -3.09 -1.12 -3.18
C SER A 87 -3.63 -0.02 -4.09
N THR A 88 -2.98 0.26 -5.22
CA THR A 88 -3.37 1.34 -6.13
C THR A 88 -3.22 0.86 -7.55
N GLN A 89 -4.34 0.41 -8.16
CA GLN A 89 -4.38 -0.11 -9.53
C GLN A 89 -3.33 0.58 -10.41
N SER A 90 -2.28 -0.18 -10.73
CA SER A 90 -1.18 0.25 -11.59
C SER A 90 -1.74 1.09 -12.73
N PRO A 91 -1.07 2.19 -13.13
CA PRO A 91 -1.53 3.00 -14.26
C PRO A 91 -1.68 2.17 -15.55
N TRP A 92 -1.02 1.01 -15.61
CA TRP A 92 -1.08 0.08 -16.73
C TRP A 92 -2.11 -1.05 -16.58
N LYS A 93 -2.86 -1.08 -15.47
CA LYS A 93 -3.86 -2.12 -15.14
C LYS A 93 -3.29 -3.55 -15.16
N THR A 94 -2.02 -3.66 -14.80
CA THR A 94 -1.26 -4.90 -14.63
C THR A 94 -0.86 -5.07 -13.17
N TYR A 95 -0.40 -6.26 -12.82
CA TYR A 95 0.12 -6.50 -11.47
C TYR A 95 1.41 -5.73 -11.23
N PHE A 96 2.28 -5.67 -12.24
CA PHE A 96 3.49 -4.86 -12.16
C PHE A 96 3.23 -3.43 -12.66
N GLY A 97 3.90 -2.46 -12.03
CA GLY A 97 3.76 -1.04 -12.33
C GLY A 97 5.04 -0.25 -12.04
N PRO A 98 5.04 1.05 -12.37
CA PRO A 98 6.16 1.94 -12.07
C PRO A 98 6.26 2.19 -10.56
N ILE A 99 7.49 2.42 -10.07
CA ILE A 99 7.77 2.77 -8.67
C ILE A 99 7.50 4.25 -8.38
N GLY A 100 7.36 5.08 -9.41
CA GLY A 100 7.10 6.51 -9.26
C GLY A 100 6.49 7.13 -10.51
N SER A 101 5.93 8.32 -10.32
CA SER A 101 5.48 9.17 -11.41
C SER A 101 5.90 10.61 -11.18
N GLY A 102 6.01 11.37 -12.26
CA GLY A 102 6.27 12.80 -12.25
C GLY A 102 5.37 13.50 -13.27
N VAL A 103 5.43 14.82 -13.27
CA VAL A 103 4.78 15.65 -14.29
C VAL A 103 5.87 16.39 -15.04
N SER A 104 5.93 16.21 -16.35
CA SER A 104 6.86 16.91 -17.23
C SER A 104 6.49 18.40 -17.35
N PRO A 105 7.40 19.26 -17.85
CA PRO A 105 7.11 20.69 -18.05
C PRO A 105 5.90 20.97 -18.97
N ASP A 106 5.57 20.05 -19.89
CA ASP A 106 4.37 20.13 -20.76
C ASP A 106 3.10 19.57 -20.09
N GLY A 107 3.16 19.22 -18.81
CA GLY A 107 2.01 18.77 -18.01
C GLY A 107 1.64 17.30 -18.20
N LYS A 108 2.48 16.49 -18.86
CA LYS A 108 2.22 15.06 -19.05
C LYS A 108 2.77 14.24 -17.88
N THR A 109 2.04 13.21 -17.50
CA THR A 109 2.53 12.23 -16.53
C THR A 109 3.64 11.39 -17.17
N VAL A 110 4.77 11.31 -16.47
CA VAL A 110 5.90 10.43 -16.81
C VAL A 110 6.07 9.38 -15.71
N TYR A 111 6.45 8.16 -16.07
CA TYR A 111 6.58 7.04 -15.14
C TYR A 111 8.03 6.61 -14.97
N PHE A 112 8.37 6.04 -13.81
CA PHE A 112 9.71 5.56 -13.51
C PHE A 112 9.63 4.16 -12.89
N PRO A 113 10.21 3.12 -13.52
CA PRO A 113 10.65 3.10 -14.93
C PRO A 113 9.45 3.22 -15.89
N ASP A 114 9.68 3.78 -17.08
CA ASP A 114 8.72 3.79 -18.17
C ASP A 114 8.96 2.57 -19.08
N ILE A 115 7.90 1.88 -19.48
CA ILE A 115 7.96 0.75 -20.41
C ILE A 115 7.71 1.16 -21.86
N ALA A 116 7.41 2.44 -22.11
CA ALA A 116 7.30 3.00 -23.45
C ALA A 116 8.52 2.59 -24.29
N ASP A 117 8.27 2.23 -25.55
CA ASP A 117 9.28 1.81 -26.53
C ASP A 117 10.10 0.55 -26.18
N THR A 118 9.74 -0.17 -25.10
CA THR A 118 10.37 -1.46 -24.81
C THR A 118 9.98 -2.50 -25.87
N PRO A 119 10.95 -3.17 -26.54
CA PRO A 119 10.65 -4.09 -27.62
C PRO A 119 10.19 -5.47 -27.10
N PRO A 120 9.46 -6.26 -27.93
CA PRO A 120 9.02 -7.62 -27.58
C PRO A 120 10.17 -8.56 -27.13
N ALA A 121 11.39 -8.32 -27.63
CA ALA A 121 12.59 -9.07 -27.26
C ALA A 121 12.82 -9.15 -25.75
N VAL A 122 12.42 -8.12 -24.98
CA VAL A 122 12.57 -8.10 -23.51
C VAL A 122 11.64 -9.11 -22.84
N VAL A 123 10.40 -9.25 -23.31
CA VAL A 123 9.46 -10.25 -22.77
C VAL A 123 9.91 -11.66 -23.12
N LEU A 124 10.42 -11.88 -24.35
CA LEU A 124 10.99 -13.16 -24.76
C LEU A 124 12.21 -13.54 -23.92
N HIS A 125 13.07 -12.55 -23.62
CA HIS A 125 14.23 -12.73 -22.74
C HIS A 125 13.82 -13.14 -21.33
N TRP A 126 12.83 -12.47 -20.73
CA TRP A 126 12.30 -12.89 -19.43
C TRP A 126 11.70 -14.29 -19.46
N ALA A 127 11.02 -14.67 -20.55
CA ALA A 127 10.51 -16.03 -20.71
C ALA A 127 11.63 -17.08 -20.83
N GLU A 128 12.76 -16.74 -21.46
CA GLU A 128 13.95 -17.60 -21.47
C GLU A 128 14.57 -17.71 -20.07
N ARG A 129 14.77 -16.57 -19.40
CA ARG A 129 15.26 -16.52 -18.01
C ARG A 129 14.44 -17.39 -17.08
N ALA A 130 13.12 -17.28 -17.12
CA ALA A 130 12.20 -18.10 -16.33
C ALA A 130 12.43 -19.61 -16.51
N ARG A 131 12.81 -20.05 -17.72
CA ARG A 131 13.08 -21.47 -18.03
C ARG A 131 14.49 -21.90 -17.66
N SER A 132 15.46 -20.97 -17.60
CA SER A 132 16.86 -21.28 -17.34
C SER A 132 17.29 -21.09 -15.88
N THR A 133 16.68 -20.14 -15.16
CA THR A 133 16.98 -19.90 -13.74
C THR A 133 16.38 -20.99 -12.88
N THR A 134 17.08 -21.35 -11.82
CA THR A 134 16.69 -22.42 -10.89
C THR A 134 16.21 -21.90 -9.54
N HIS A 135 16.60 -20.68 -9.15
CA HIS A 135 16.20 -20.09 -7.88
C HIS A 135 14.74 -19.63 -7.93
N PRO A 136 13.86 -20.12 -7.02
CA PRO A 136 12.42 -19.85 -7.06
C PRO A 136 12.04 -18.36 -7.10
N VAL A 137 12.78 -17.51 -6.38
CA VAL A 137 12.55 -16.04 -6.37
C VAL A 137 12.84 -15.40 -7.73
N LEU A 138 13.90 -15.81 -8.44
CA LEU A 138 14.20 -15.27 -9.77
C LEU A 138 13.24 -15.83 -10.80
N GLN A 139 13.02 -17.15 -10.76
CA GLN A 139 12.15 -17.85 -11.69
C GLN A 139 10.73 -17.30 -11.65
N SER A 140 10.15 -17.14 -10.44
CA SER A 140 8.82 -16.56 -10.28
C SER A 140 8.75 -15.13 -10.81
N ARG A 141 9.77 -14.30 -10.54
CA ARG A 141 9.83 -12.91 -10.99
C ARG A 141 9.84 -12.80 -12.51
N TYR A 142 10.76 -13.49 -13.19
CA TYR A 142 10.85 -13.44 -14.65
C TYR A 142 9.60 -14.02 -15.33
N ALA A 143 9.08 -15.14 -14.81
CA ALA A 143 7.92 -15.80 -15.37
C ALA A 143 6.66 -14.93 -15.25
N ASP A 144 6.42 -14.32 -14.08
CA ASP A 144 5.27 -13.46 -13.86
C ASP A 144 5.36 -12.18 -14.71
N LEU A 145 6.54 -11.57 -14.85
CA LEU A 145 6.75 -10.42 -15.74
C LEU A 145 6.48 -10.79 -17.20
N ALA A 146 7.01 -11.92 -17.68
CA ALA A 146 6.79 -12.39 -19.04
C ALA A 146 5.29 -12.65 -19.31
N TRP A 147 4.54 -13.10 -18.31
CA TRP A 147 3.08 -13.25 -18.40
C TRP A 147 2.33 -11.91 -18.36
N ASP A 148 2.58 -11.10 -17.34
CA ASP A 148 1.78 -9.93 -16.99
C ASP A 148 1.98 -8.79 -17.99
N MET A 149 3.23 -8.57 -18.42
CA MET A 149 3.63 -7.48 -19.32
C MET A 149 3.50 -7.78 -20.81
N ALA A 150 3.31 -9.05 -21.21
CA ALA A 150 3.27 -9.44 -22.63
C ALA A 150 2.28 -8.60 -23.46
N SER A 151 1.09 -8.30 -22.91
CA SER A 151 0.08 -7.51 -23.64
C SER A 151 0.44 -6.03 -23.79
N LEU A 152 1.30 -5.50 -22.92
CA LEU A 152 1.71 -4.09 -22.93
C LEU A 152 2.99 -3.89 -23.76
N ILE A 153 3.98 -4.75 -23.54
CA ILE A 153 5.26 -4.71 -24.23
C ILE A 153 5.12 -5.51 -25.53
N GLY A 154 5.14 -4.82 -26.67
CA GLY A 154 5.07 -5.48 -27.97
C GLY A 154 3.70 -6.06 -28.37
N LYS A 155 2.65 -5.86 -27.55
CA LYS A 155 1.29 -6.40 -27.77
C LYS A 155 1.27 -7.91 -27.99
N MET A 156 2.15 -8.63 -27.30
CA MET A 156 2.26 -10.07 -27.37
C MET A 156 1.07 -10.76 -26.69
N ARG A 157 0.76 -11.98 -27.15
CA ARG A 157 -0.18 -12.85 -26.46
C ARG A 157 0.49 -13.39 -25.20
N ARG A 158 -0.24 -13.38 -24.07
CA ARG A 158 0.20 -14.01 -22.83
C ARG A 158 0.36 -15.52 -23.02
N ASP A 159 1.51 -16.06 -22.61
CA ASP A 159 1.82 -17.49 -22.63
C ASP A 159 1.42 -18.14 -21.29
N PRO A 160 0.36 -18.98 -21.24
CA PRO A 160 -0.07 -19.61 -19.99
C PRO A 160 1.01 -20.43 -19.30
N GLU A 161 2.03 -20.88 -20.01
CA GLU A 161 3.15 -21.58 -19.39
C GLU A 161 3.97 -20.68 -18.47
N MET A 162 4.14 -19.41 -18.81
CA MET A 162 4.83 -18.45 -17.93
C MET A 162 4.05 -18.24 -16.62
N ALA A 163 2.73 -18.22 -16.68
CA ALA A 163 1.91 -18.20 -15.47
C ALA A 163 2.10 -19.47 -14.62
N ARG A 164 2.15 -20.66 -15.23
CA ARG A 164 2.39 -21.92 -14.50
C ARG A 164 3.74 -21.94 -13.81
N ILE A 165 4.81 -21.57 -14.53
CA ILE A 165 6.16 -21.46 -13.96
C ILE A 165 6.16 -20.47 -12.79
N ALA A 166 5.52 -19.30 -12.97
CA ALA A 166 5.43 -18.31 -11.90
C ALA A 166 4.72 -18.86 -10.66
N ILE A 167 3.56 -19.50 -10.83
CA ILE A 167 2.78 -20.10 -9.74
C ILE A 167 3.62 -21.12 -8.98
N ASP A 168 4.22 -22.08 -9.68
CA ASP A 168 4.98 -23.17 -9.06
C ASP A 168 6.20 -22.61 -8.31
N ALA A 169 6.92 -21.67 -8.93
CA ALA A 169 8.07 -21.02 -8.32
C ALA A 169 7.69 -20.16 -7.10
N TYR A 170 6.58 -19.42 -7.14
CA TYR A 170 6.08 -18.68 -5.97
C TYR A 170 5.77 -19.62 -4.81
N LEU A 171 5.08 -20.73 -5.07
CA LEU A 171 4.70 -21.69 -4.02
C LEU A 171 5.91 -22.41 -3.41
N ILE A 172 6.99 -22.62 -4.18
CA ILE A 172 8.27 -23.11 -3.65
C ILE A 172 8.97 -22.00 -2.83
N ALA A 173 8.98 -20.76 -3.32
CA ALA A 173 9.67 -19.64 -2.69
C ALA A 173 9.10 -19.24 -1.32
N VAL A 174 7.87 -19.66 -0.98
CA VAL A 174 7.26 -19.43 0.34
C VAL A 174 8.07 -20.07 1.48
N ALA A 175 8.92 -21.07 1.18
CA ALA A 175 9.76 -21.69 2.18
C ALA A 175 10.71 -20.66 2.86
N PRO A 176 10.92 -20.72 4.19
CA PRO A 176 11.67 -19.69 4.94
C PRO A 176 13.11 -19.45 4.47
N GLU A 177 13.74 -20.46 3.86
CA GLU A 177 15.07 -20.36 3.27
C GLU A 177 15.15 -19.41 2.07
N PHE A 178 14.03 -19.19 1.37
CA PHE A 178 13.94 -18.27 0.23
C PHE A 178 13.27 -16.95 0.63
N MET A 179 12.15 -17.02 1.37
CA MET A 179 11.40 -15.86 1.85
C MET A 179 11.21 -15.94 3.37
N PRO A 180 12.11 -15.34 4.17
CA PRO A 180 12.03 -15.40 5.63
C PRO A 180 10.93 -14.50 6.21
N GLU A 181 10.54 -13.46 5.49
CA GLU A 181 9.53 -12.51 5.93
C GLU A 181 8.12 -12.96 5.53
N ARG A 182 7.24 -13.10 6.53
CA ARG A 182 5.85 -13.53 6.32
C ARG A 182 5.08 -12.66 5.35
N HIS A 183 5.36 -11.36 5.32
CA HIS A 183 4.79 -10.44 4.33
C HIS A 183 4.98 -10.98 2.91
N HIS A 184 6.23 -11.24 2.49
CA HIS A 184 6.54 -11.75 1.15
C HIS A 184 5.95 -13.14 0.87
N GLN A 185 5.88 -14.01 1.89
CA GLN A 185 5.23 -15.32 1.75
C GLN A 185 3.74 -15.21 1.40
N PHE A 186 3.01 -14.30 2.07
CA PHE A 186 1.61 -14.04 1.76
C PHE A 186 1.45 -13.42 0.38
N GLU A 187 2.28 -12.43 0.00
CA GLU A 187 2.24 -11.82 -1.32
C GLU A 187 2.43 -12.85 -2.44
N ALA A 188 3.46 -13.69 -2.35
CA ALA A 188 3.74 -14.75 -3.32
C ALA A 188 2.58 -15.73 -3.45
N THR A 189 2.02 -16.17 -2.32
CA THR A 189 0.90 -17.13 -2.30
C THR A 189 -0.38 -16.53 -2.88
N LEU A 190 -0.69 -15.27 -2.55
CA LEU A 190 -1.84 -14.54 -3.10
C LEU A 190 -1.69 -14.36 -4.61
N ARG A 191 -0.49 -14.01 -5.09
CA ARG A 191 -0.22 -13.89 -6.52
C ARG A 191 -0.35 -15.22 -7.25
N ALA A 192 0.17 -16.32 -6.70
CA ALA A 192 -0.01 -17.66 -7.22
C ALA A 192 -1.51 -18.05 -7.31
N PHE A 193 -2.29 -17.69 -6.30
CA PHE A 193 -3.74 -17.90 -6.28
C PHE A 193 -4.47 -17.09 -7.37
N ASP A 194 -4.04 -15.84 -7.62
CA ASP A 194 -4.61 -15.00 -8.66
C ASP A 194 -4.26 -15.50 -10.06
N LEU A 195 -2.98 -15.82 -10.30
CA LEU A 195 -2.50 -16.35 -11.58
C LEU A 195 -3.21 -17.65 -11.95
N SER A 196 -3.34 -18.59 -11.01
CA SER A 196 -4.05 -19.86 -11.24
C SER A 196 -5.52 -19.64 -11.61
N GLY A 197 -6.18 -18.64 -11.01
CA GLY A 197 -7.51 -18.20 -11.41
C GLY A 197 -7.55 -17.62 -12.82
N LEU A 198 -6.59 -16.77 -13.20
CA LEU A 198 -6.50 -16.16 -14.52
C LEU A 198 -6.31 -17.18 -15.65
N ILE A 199 -5.60 -18.28 -15.39
CA ILE A 199 -5.40 -19.37 -16.37
C ILE A 199 -6.40 -20.53 -16.22
N ASN A 200 -7.35 -20.42 -15.28
CA ASN A 200 -8.33 -21.46 -14.94
C ASN A 200 -7.69 -22.82 -14.61
N ASP A 201 -6.57 -22.83 -13.89
CA ASP A 201 -5.88 -24.04 -13.43
C ASP A 201 -6.34 -24.40 -12.01
N ALA A 202 -7.28 -25.34 -11.92
CA ALA A 202 -7.93 -25.69 -10.66
C ALA A 202 -6.98 -26.36 -9.65
N ASP A 203 -6.06 -27.21 -10.13
CA ASP A 203 -5.15 -27.95 -9.25
C ASP A 203 -4.14 -27.00 -8.59
N ARG A 204 -3.56 -26.08 -9.37
CA ARG A 204 -2.67 -25.04 -8.83
C ARG A 204 -3.41 -24.05 -7.94
N ARG A 205 -4.66 -23.74 -8.27
CA ARG A 205 -5.50 -22.86 -7.45
C ARG A 205 -5.79 -23.48 -6.09
N ASP A 206 -6.12 -24.77 -6.05
CA ASP A 206 -6.32 -25.50 -4.79
C ASP A 206 -5.02 -25.59 -3.97
N LEU A 207 -3.88 -25.85 -4.62
CA LEU A 207 -2.59 -25.86 -3.96
C LEU A 207 -2.27 -24.50 -3.33
N ALA A 208 -2.42 -23.40 -4.07
CA ALA A 208 -2.21 -22.05 -3.55
C ALA A 208 -3.17 -21.70 -2.39
N LYS A 209 -4.44 -22.14 -2.47
CA LYS A 209 -5.40 -22.00 -1.36
C LYS A 209 -4.92 -22.72 -0.11
N ARG A 210 -4.47 -23.97 -0.23
CA ARG A 210 -3.96 -24.77 0.90
C ARG A 210 -2.73 -24.12 1.52
N THR A 211 -1.78 -23.67 0.70
CA THR A 211 -0.61 -22.91 1.18
C THR A 211 -1.02 -21.63 1.91
N LEU A 212 -2.03 -20.92 1.42
CA LEU A 212 -2.54 -19.70 2.08
C LEU A 212 -3.20 -20.01 3.44
N MET A 213 -3.93 -21.11 3.55
CA MET A 213 -4.49 -21.61 4.81
C MET A 213 -3.38 -22.01 5.80
N ASP A 214 -2.31 -22.65 5.33
CA ASP A 214 -1.18 -23.03 6.18
C ASP A 214 -0.44 -21.79 6.72
N LEU A 215 -0.20 -20.78 5.88
CA LEU A 215 0.35 -19.50 6.30
C LEU A 215 -0.56 -18.78 7.30
N HIS A 216 -1.88 -18.85 7.11
CA HIS A 216 -2.85 -18.32 8.07
C HIS A 216 -2.72 -18.98 9.44
N ARG A 217 -2.70 -20.32 9.49
CA ARG A 217 -2.55 -21.07 10.74
C ARG A 217 -1.27 -20.70 11.49
N ILE A 218 -0.16 -20.52 10.76
CA ILE A 218 1.11 -20.05 11.33
C ILE A 218 0.94 -18.63 11.89
N ALA A 219 0.40 -17.70 11.11
CA ALA A 219 0.20 -16.31 11.53
C ALA A 219 -0.72 -16.19 12.76
N VAL A 220 -1.79 -16.97 12.82
CA VAL A 220 -2.71 -17.05 13.97
C VAL A 220 -2.01 -17.66 15.18
N LYS A 221 -1.21 -18.71 15.01
CA LYS A 221 -0.46 -19.35 16.10
C LYS A 221 0.57 -18.39 16.70
N ASP A 222 1.31 -17.68 15.85
CA ASP A 222 2.40 -16.81 16.26
C ASP A 222 1.91 -15.46 16.81
N LYS A 223 0.64 -15.09 16.58
CA LYS A 223 0.02 -13.83 17.04
C LYS A 223 0.76 -12.57 16.56
N GLN A 224 1.44 -12.66 15.42
CA GLN A 224 2.31 -11.60 14.90
C GLN A 224 1.79 -11.09 13.53
N GLY A 225 0.64 -10.44 13.49
CA GLY A 225 0.09 -9.84 12.27
C GLY A 225 -0.17 -10.83 11.12
N HIS A 226 -0.50 -10.31 9.93
CA HIS A 226 -0.74 -11.02 8.66
C HIS A 226 -1.87 -12.06 8.63
N TRP A 227 -2.49 -12.38 9.76
CA TRP A 227 -3.65 -13.29 9.87
C TRP A 227 -4.84 -12.85 8.99
N TRP A 228 -4.91 -11.57 8.61
CA TRP A 228 -6.02 -11.03 7.79
C TRP A 228 -5.96 -11.41 6.31
N HIS A 229 -4.77 -11.65 5.73
CA HIS A 229 -4.64 -11.84 4.29
C HIS A 229 -5.49 -13.00 3.76
N ALA A 230 -5.42 -14.16 4.42
CA ALA A 230 -6.21 -15.33 4.04
C ALA A 230 -7.71 -15.09 4.25
N PHE A 231 -8.10 -14.47 5.37
CA PHE A 231 -9.50 -14.16 5.64
C PHE A 231 -10.08 -13.24 4.56
N GLU A 232 -9.40 -12.13 4.26
CA GLU A 232 -9.84 -11.19 3.22
C GLU A 232 -9.94 -11.88 1.86
N ARG A 233 -8.89 -12.60 1.43
CA ARG A 233 -8.89 -13.21 0.11
C ARG A 233 -9.95 -14.30 -0.01
N LEU A 234 -10.03 -15.21 0.96
CA LEU A 234 -10.83 -16.43 0.84
C LEU A 234 -12.29 -16.22 1.23
N MET A 235 -12.60 -15.36 2.21
CA MET A 235 -13.98 -15.11 2.65
C MET A 235 -14.73 -14.07 1.80
N LEU A 236 -14.01 -13.16 1.12
CA LEU A 236 -14.63 -12.14 0.29
C LEU A 236 -14.80 -12.57 -1.17
N ASP A 237 -13.91 -13.44 -1.68
CA ASP A 237 -14.02 -13.98 -3.03
C ASP A 237 -14.98 -15.18 -3.07
N LYS A 238 -16.09 -15.05 -3.79
CA LYS A 238 -17.09 -16.12 -3.97
C LYS A 238 -16.54 -17.32 -4.74
N ASN A 239 -15.48 -17.12 -5.52
CA ASN A 239 -14.82 -18.14 -6.33
C ASN A 239 -13.52 -18.63 -5.67
N SER A 240 -13.37 -18.42 -4.36
CA SER A 240 -12.15 -18.82 -3.65
C SER A 240 -11.96 -20.34 -3.56
N GLY A 241 -13.04 -21.12 -3.73
CA GLY A 241 -12.99 -22.58 -3.58
C GLY A 241 -12.82 -23.03 -2.12
N VAL A 242 -13.06 -22.14 -1.16
CA VAL A 242 -13.00 -22.43 0.28
C VAL A 242 -14.24 -23.22 0.71
N THR A 243 -14.04 -24.33 1.44
CA THR A 243 -15.14 -25.16 1.95
C THR A 243 -15.82 -24.49 3.15
N ASP A 244 -16.99 -24.98 3.56
CA ASP A 244 -17.68 -24.42 4.72
C ASP A 244 -16.92 -24.72 6.02
N GLU A 245 -16.20 -25.84 6.10
CA GLU A 245 -15.29 -26.16 7.20
C GLU A 245 -14.12 -25.18 7.28
N GLU A 246 -13.47 -24.87 6.14
CA GLU A 246 -12.38 -23.90 6.07
C GLU A 246 -12.88 -22.47 6.40
N LYS A 247 -14.09 -22.09 5.98
CA LYS A 247 -14.70 -20.80 6.39
C LYS A 247 -14.92 -20.75 7.89
N GLN A 248 -15.41 -21.83 8.48
CA GLN A 248 -15.65 -21.91 9.91
C GLN A 248 -14.33 -21.87 10.70
N GLU A 249 -13.28 -22.49 10.18
CA GLU A 249 -11.91 -22.39 10.73
C GLU A 249 -11.46 -20.92 10.78
N LEU A 250 -11.50 -20.20 9.65
CA LEU A 250 -11.12 -18.78 9.57
C LEU A 250 -11.90 -17.89 10.55
N VAL A 251 -13.21 -18.14 10.70
CA VAL A 251 -14.07 -17.41 11.65
C VAL A 251 -13.70 -17.71 13.09
N ASN A 252 -13.47 -18.99 13.42
CA ASN A 252 -13.09 -19.41 14.78
C ASN A 252 -11.73 -18.82 15.18
N ASP A 253 -10.76 -18.82 14.26
CA ASP A 253 -9.44 -18.24 14.48
C ASP A 253 -9.53 -16.74 14.76
N PHE A 254 -10.38 -16.02 14.04
CA PHE A 254 -10.64 -14.61 14.30
C PHE A 254 -11.35 -14.36 15.64
N GLU A 255 -12.33 -15.17 16.03
CA GLU A 255 -12.97 -15.06 17.35
C GLU A 255 -11.95 -15.34 18.49
N ALA A 256 -11.03 -16.28 18.29
CA ALA A 256 -9.94 -16.55 19.22
C ALA A 256 -8.94 -15.39 19.30
N LEU A 257 -8.54 -14.80 18.16
CA LEU A 257 -7.69 -13.62 18.12
C LEU A 257 -8.37 -12.39 18.74
N LEU A 258 -9.67 -12.20 18.51
CA LEU A 258 -10.45 -11.14 19.12
C LEU A 258 -10.40 -11.25 20.65
N SER A 259 -10.67 -12.45 21.16
CA SER A 259 -10.62 -12.74 22.60
C SER A 259 -9.22 -12.47 23.17
N TYR A 260 -8.17 -12.90 22.45
CA TYR A 260 -6.78 -12.67 22.83
C TYR A 260 -6.42 -11.18 22.88
N TYR A 261 -6.62 -10.41 21.80
CA TYR A 261 -6.21 -9.00 21.77
C TYR A 261 -7.10 -8.06 22.59
N SER A 262 -8.33 -8.47 22.93
CA SER A 262 -9.26 -7.67 23.74
C SER A 262 -9.10 -7.85 25.25
N ASP A 263 -8.25 -8.77 25.70
CA ASP A 263 -8.05 -9.08 27.13
C ASP A 263 -7.29 -7.96 27.85
N ALA A 264 -8.05 -7.10 28.55
CA ALA A 264 -7.52 -6.01 29.35
C ALA A 264 -6.69 -6.47 30.56
N THR A 265 -6.76 -7.75 30.94
CA THR A 265 -5.99 -8.29 32.07
C THR A 265 -4.58 -8.71 31.71
N ALA A 266 -4.25 -8.72 30.42
CA ALA A 266 -2.96 -9.16 29.90
C ALA A 266 -2.31 -8.08 29.00
N PRO A 267 -1.62 -7.08 29.60
CA PRO A 267 -1.09 -5.92 28.89
C PRO A 267 -0.14 -6.25 27.74
N ASP A 268 0.62 -7.35 27.84
CA ASP A 268 1.62 -7.74 26.84
C ASP A 268 1.00 -8.04 25.47
N HIS A 269 -0.27 -8.44 25.43
CA HIS A 269 -0.96 -8.74 24.19
C HIS A 269 -2.27 -7.98 24.01
N PHE A 270 -2.65 -7.11 24.94
CA PHE A 270 -3.77 -6.20 24.75
C PHE A 270 -3.50 -5.27 23.55
N ASN A 271 -4.34 -5.34 22.52
CA ASN A 271 -4.19 -4.51 21.33
C ASN A 271 -5.56 -4.04 20.81
N PRO A 272 -5.99 -2.80 21.14
CA PRO A 272 -7.30 -2.28 20.78
C PRO A 272 -7.49 -2.16 19.26
N HIS A 273 -6.42 -1.81 18.54
CA HIS A 273 -6.48 -1.64 17.10
C HIS A 273 -6.70 -2.97 16.39
N PHE A 274 -5.96 -4.02 16.77
CA PHE A 274 -6.20 -5.37 16.25
C PHE A 274 -7.59 -5.89 16.64
N THR A 275 -8.05 -5.67 17.88
CA THR A 275 -9.42 -6.02 18.28
C THR A 275 -10.45 -5.40 17.33
N ARG A 276 -10.34 -4.11 17.01
CA ARG A 276 -11.26 -3.44 16.08
C ARG A 276 -11.16 -3.97 14.66
N GLU A 277 -9.95 -4.16 14.14
CA GLU A 277 -9.78 -4.69 12.78
C GLU A 277 -10.38 -6.10 12.66
N ILE A 278 -10.13 -6.99 13.61
CA ILE A 278 -10.73 -8.34 13.66
C ILE A 278 -12.25 -8.25 13.74
N ALA A 279 -12.77 -7.42 14.66
CA ALA A 279 -14.22 -7.22 14.80
C ALA A 279 -14.85 -6.72 13.51
N ASN A 280 -14.21 -5.82 12.76
CA ASN A 280 -14.72 -5.32 11.48
C ASN A 280 -14.91 -6.46 10.46
N TYR A 281 -13.98 -7.41 10.39
CA TYR A 281 -14.11 -8.59 9.53
C TYR A 281 -15.25 -9.50 9.98
N LEU A 282 -15.32 -9.80 11.28
CA LEU A 282 -16.38 -10.64 11.84
C LEU A 282 -17.77 -10.00 11.72
N ILE A 283 -17.90 -8.69 11.92
CA ILE A 283 -19.15 -7.94 11.73
C ILE A 283 -19.64 -8.08 10.29
N LYS A 284 -18.75 -7.88 9.30
CA LYS A 284 -19.09 -8.08 7.88
C LYS A 284 -19.56 -9.51 7.62
N HIS A 285 -18.93 -10.51 8.24
CA HIS A 285 -19.33 -11.91 8.13
C HIS A 285 -20.71 -12.17 8.76
N TYR A 286 -20.91 -11.86 10.03
CA TYR A 286 -22.16 -12.13 10.75
C TYR A 286 -23.35 -11.33 10.21
N ALA A 287 -23.14 -10.09 9.76
CA ALA A 287 -24.19 -9.30 9.13
C ALA A 287 -24.72 -9.97 7.85
N ARG A 288 -23.84 -10.52 6.99
CA ARG A 288 -24.25 -11.25 5.78
C ARG A 288 -25.03 -12.53 6.08
N HIS A 289 -24.81 -13.12 7.25
CA HIS A 289 -25.49 -14.35 7.69
C HIS A 289 -26.68 -14.06 8.62
N ASN A 290 -27.14 -12.81 8.69
CA ASN A 290 -28.30 -12.39 9.48
C ASN A 290 -28.17 -12.75 10.98
N ARG A 291 -27.00 -12.48 11.57
CA ARG A 291 -26.65 -12.73 12.97
C ARG A 291 -26.48 -11.40 13.75
N PRO A 292 -27.56 -10.64 14.00
CA PRO A 292 -27.48 -9.29 14.55
C PRO A 292 -26.97 -9.25 16.00
N ASP A 293 -27.21 -10.29 16.80
CA ASP A 293 -26.72 -10.33 18.18
C ASP A 293 -25.21 -10.49 18.25
N ASP A 294 -24.61 -11.25 17.33
CA ASP A 294 -23.15 -11.35 17.19
C ASP A 294 -22.55 -10.01 16.77
N VAL A 295 -23.19 -9.30 15.83
CA VAL A 295 -22.75 -7.95 15.43
C VAL A 295 -22.75 -6.98 16.62
N LYS A 296 -23.81 -6.99 17.44
CA LYS A 296 -23.87 -6.16 18.65
C LYS A 296 -22.80 -6.55 19.67
N ARG A 297 -22.59 -7.84 19.92
CA ARG A 297 -21.54 -8.37 20.80
C ARG A 297 -20.16 -7.85 20.38
N LEU A 298 -19.83 -7.92 19.09
CA LEU A 298 -18.54 -7.48 18.56
C LEU A 298 -18.33 -5.97 18.75
N HIS A 299 -19.36 -5.16 18.47
CA HIS A 299 -19.31 -3.72 18.75
C HIS A 299 -19.13 -3.42 20.24
N GLU A 300 -19.75 -4.21 21.13
CA GLU A 300 -19.59 -4.06 22.57
C GLU A 300 -18.17 -4.43 23.04
N VAL A 301 -17.56 -5.47 22.46
CA VAL A 301 -16.14 -5.82 22.70
C VAL A 301 -15.25 -4.64 22.31
N VAL A 302 -15.36 -4.13 21.08
CA VAL A 302 -14.57 -2.97 20.63
C VAL A 302 -14.78 -1.77 21.55
N ALA A 303 -16.02 -1.49 21.95
CA ALA A 303 -16.34 -0.37 22.81
C ALA A 303 -15.60 -0.45 24.16
N ARG A 304 -15.69 -1.60 24.85
CA ARG A 304 -14.99 -1.83 26.12
C ARG A 304 -13.48 -1.76 25.98
N THR A 305 -12.94 -2.35 24.92
CA THR A 305 -11.50 -2.37 24.66
C THR A 305 -10.97 -0.95 24.45
N PHE A 306 -11.64 -0.11 23.66
CA PHE A 306 -11.22 1.29 23.46
C PHE A 306 -11.43 2.17 24.70
N GLU A 307 -12.47 1.90 25.49
CA GLU A 307 -12.67 2.61 26.75
C GLU A 307 -11.57 2.26 27.77
N HIS A 308 -11.19 0.98 27.88
CA HIS A 308 -10.05 0.59 28.70
C HIS A 308 -8.75 1.22 28.17
N PHE A 309 -8.51 1.18 26.87
CA PHE A 309 -7.33 1.80 26.27
C PHE A 309 -7.23 3.29 26.56
N ALA A 310 -8.35 4.02 26.44
CA ALA A 310 -8.42 5.42 26.81
C ALA A 310 -8.04 5.68 28.29
N SER A 311 -8.33 4.73 29.19
CA SER A 311 -7.96 4.86 30.61
C SER A 311 -6.47 4.69 30.90
N LEU A 312 -5.69 4.13 29.96
CA LEU A 312 -4.24 3.93 30.10
C LEU A 312 -3.43 5.16 29.69
N GLY A 313 -4.03 6.08 28.93
CA GLY A 313 -3.36 7.26 28.38
C GLY A 313 -3.64 8.56 29.14
N ASP A 314 -3.04 9.64 28.65
CA ASP A 314 -3.30 11.01 29.09
C ASP A 314 -4.66 11.53 28.57
N ALA A 315 -5.05 12.74 28.97
CA ALA A 315 -6.35 13.29 28.61
C ALA A 315 -6.48 13.54 27.11
N MET A 316 -5.41 13.97 26.45
CA MET A 316 -5.36 14.14 25.00
C MET A 316 -5.61 12.81 24.28
N HIS A 317 -4.89 11.75 24.64
CA HIS A 317 -5.06 10.41 24.08
C HIS A 317 -6.46 9.85 24.36
N ALA A 318 -6.92 9.93 25.60
CA ALA A 318 -8.23 9.44 26.02
C ALA A 318 -9.36 10.14 25.24
N SER A 319 -9.25 11.45 25.03
CA SER A 319 -10.26 12.23 24.30
C SER A 319 -10.47 11.72 22.87
N PHE A 320 -9.40 11.28 22.21
CA PHE A 320 -9.47 10.75 20.85
C PHE A 320 -9.98 9.30 20.83
N MET A 321 -9.51 8.45 21.75
CA MET A 321 -9.88 7.03 21.76
C MET A 321 -11.34 6.79 22.19
N LEU A 322 -11.87 7.61 23.10
CA LEU A 322 -13.25 7.48 23.59
C LEU A 322 -14.30 7.68 22.50
N GLN A 323 -14.01 8.41 21.42
CA GLN A 323 -14.93 8.54 20.30
C GLN A 323 -15.23 7.17 19.67
N THR A 324 -14.20 6.33 19.51
CA THR A 324 -14.37 4.95 19.00
C THR A 324 -15.24 4.12 19.94
N ALA A 325 -15.07 4.27 21.25
CA ALA A 325 -15.90 3.59 22.24
C ALA A 325 -17.37 4.05 22.19
N VAL A 326 -17.61 5.37 22.13
CA VAL A 326 -18.96 5.97 22.05
C VAL A 326 -19.74 5.43 20.86
N ASP A 327 -19.12 5.44 19.67
CA ASP A 327 -19.77 4.98 18.45
C ASP A 327 -19.98 3.46 18.46
N SER A 328 -19.03 2.71 19.01
CA SER A 328 -19.17 1.24 19.11
C SER A 328 -20.26 0.85 20.11
N TYR A 329 -20.39 1.52 21.26
CA TYR A 329 -21.52 1.29 22.18
C TYR A 329 -22.87 1.62 21.51
N ARG A 330 -22.94 2.70 20.73
CA ARG A 330 -24.16 3.04 19.98
C ARG A 330 -24.52 1.93 19.00
N ASN A 331 -23.55 1.42 18.24
CA ASN A 331 -23.75 0.32 17.29
C ASN A 331 -24.11 -1.01 17.98
N ALA A 332 -23.68 -1.21 19.23
CA ALA A 332 -24.09 -2.33 20.08
C ALA A 332 -25.50 -2.17 20.68
N GLY A 333 -26.14 -1.00 20.54
CA GLY A 333 -27.42 -0.67 21.19
C GLY A 333 -27.31 -0.31 22.68
N LYS A 334 -26.10 -0.02 23.16
CA LYS A 334 -25.75 0.29 24.56
C LYS A 334 -25.80 1.80 24.82
N SER A 335 -27.01 2.35 24.86
CA SER A 335 -27.23 3.81 24.89
C SER A 335 -26.73 4.48 26.17
N GLU A 336 -26.85 3.80 27.31
CA GLU A 336 -26.39 4.32 28.61
C GLU A 336 -24.86 4.38 28.66
N GLU A 337 -24.20 3.31 28.21
CA GLU A 337 -22.74 3.21 28.15
C GLU A 337 -22.16 4.18 27.13
N SER A 338 -22.81 4.34 25.97
CA SER A 338 -22.43 5.37 24.96
C SER A 338 -22.50 6.78 25.55
N SER A 339 -23.56 7.07 26.31
CA SER A 339 -23.73 8.38 26.97
C SER A 339 -22.67 8.62 28.05
N ARG A 340 -22.38 7.60 28.86
CA ARG A 340 -21.33 7.65 29.89
C ARG A 340 -19.94 7.88 29.29
N ALA A 341 -19.58 7.12 28.26
CA ALA A 341 -18.31 7.28 27.55
C ALA A 341 -18.20 8.68 26.91
N ARG A 342 -19.31 9.24 26.41
CA ARG A 342 -19.34 10.60 25.85
C ARG A 342 -19.11 11.68 26.90
N ILE A 343 -19.70 11.54 28.09
CA ILE A 343 -19.45 12.47 29.21
C ILE A 343 -17.98 12.40 29.63
N LEU A 344 -17.41 11.19 29.73
CA LEU A 344 -15.99 11.01 30.01
C LEU A 344 -15.11 11.67 28.94
N MET A 345 -15.48 11.52 27.66
CA MET A 345 -14.78 12.16 26.55
C MET A 345 -14.76 13.68 26.69
N GLN A 346 -15.90 14.32 26.96
CA GLN A 346 -15.99 15.78 27.16
C GLN A 346 -15.10 16.24 28.31
N LYS A 347 -15.13 15.51 29.44
CA LYS A 347 -14.24 15.79 30.57
C LYS A 347 -12.77 15.71 30.17
N LYS A 348 -12.37 14.68 29.40
CA LYS A 348 -11.00 14.49 28.93
C LYS A 348 -10.57 15.56 27.92
N ILE A 349 -11.48 16.03 27.05
CA ILE A 349 -11.22 17.19 26.16
C ILE A 349 -10.88 18.44 26.99
N GLY A 350 -11.62 18.72 28.06
CA GLY A 350 -11.34 19.86 28.93
C GLY A 350 -10.00 19.73 29.67
N GLU A 351 -9.64 18.53 30.12
CA GLU A 351 -8.35 18.24 30.77
C GLU A 351 -7.16 18.35 29.79
N ALA A 352 -7.34 17.94 28.52
CA ALA A 352 -6.29 17.88 27.51
C ALA A 352 -5.59 19.22 27.23
N ARG A 353 -6.25 20.36 27.47
CA ARG A 353 -5.60 21.68 27.35
C ARG A 353 -4.42 21.84 28.29
N SER A 354 -4.48 21.26 29.50
CA SER A 354 -3.39 21.34 30.47
C SER A 354 -2.14 20.56 30.05
N GLU A 355 -2.28 19.66 29.06
CA GLU A 355 -1.19 18.84 28.50
C GLU A 355 -0.57 19.49 27.25
N MET A 356 -1.17 20.56 26.71
CA MET A 356 -0.64 21.28 25.56
C MET A 356 0.49 22.23 25.98
N VAL A 357 1.66 22.08 25.34
CA VAL A 357 2.79 22.99 25.53
C VAL A 357 2.71 24.14 24.52
N PRO A 358 2.83 25.41 24.96
CA PRO A 358 2.88 26.53 24.04
C PRO A 358 4.17 26.47 23.21
N ILE A 359 4.05 26.61 21.90
CA ILE A 359 5.18 26.85 21.01
C ILE A 359 5.21 28.35 20.73
N GLU A 360 6.21 29.04 21.26
CA GLU A 360 6.38 30.48 21.12
C GLU A 360 7.55 30.77 20.18
N GLY A 361 7.36 31.75 19.29
CA GLY A 361 8.41 32.28 18.43
C GLY A 361 8.56 33.76 18.67
N GLN A 362 9.77 34.21 19.01
CA GLN A 362 10.07 35.63 19.09
C GLN A 362 10.38 36.16 17.69
N MET A 363 9.66 37.21 17.29
CA MET A 363 9.95 37.96 16.07
C MET A 363 10.35 39.38 16.46
N GLU A 364 11.55 39.80 16.08
CA GLU A 364 11.95 41.19 16.22
C GLU A 364 11.37 42.00 15.06
N ILE A 365 10.67 43.08 15.39
CA ILE A 365 10.18 44.06 14.42
C ILE A 365 11.08 45.28 14.55
N ALA A 366 11.84 45.58 13.50
CA ALA A 366 12.73 46.73 13.51
C ALA A 366 11.91 48.03 13.63
N LYS A 367 12.43 49.01 14.39
CA LYS A 367 11.76 50.32 14.57
C LYS A 367 11.46 51.01 13.24
N ASP A 368 12.40 50.93 12.31
CA ASP A 368 12.27 51.51 10.97
C ASP A 368 11.07 50.92 10.19
N ASP A 369 10.75 49.64 10.39
CA ASP A 369 9.62 49.00 9.73
C ASP A 369 8.28 49.46 10.33
N VAL A 370 8.25 49.68 11.65
CA VAL A 370 7.09 50.29 12.33
C VAL A 370 6.87 51.71 11.85
N GLU A 371 7.93 52.52 11.75
CA GLU A 371 7.83 53.91 11.29
C GLU A 371 7.36 53.99 9.83
N LYS A 372 7.89 53.13 8.95
CA LYS A 372 7.42 53.01 7.56
C LYS A 372 5.94 52.64 7.49
N PHE A 373 5.51 51.68 8.31
CA PHE A 373 4.11 51.28 8.37
C PHE A 373 3.20 52.43 8.84
N VAL A 374 3.57 53.13 9.92
CA VAL A 374 2.81 54.26 10.44
C VAL A 374 2.71 55.37 9.39
N ALA A 375 3.80 55.73 8.72
CA ALA A 375 3.79 56.75 7.66
C ALA A 375 2.96 56.34 6.43
N ALA A 376 2.85 55.04 6.15
CA ALA A 376 2.02 54.53 5.06
C ALA A 376 0.51 54.66 5.38
N VAL A 377 0.13 54.53 6.65
CA VAL A 377 -1.27 54.45 7.09
C VAL A 377 -1.81 55.78 7.60
N VAL A 378 -1.01 56.53 8.36
CA VAL A 378 -1.36 57.84 8.94
C VAL A 378 -0.95 58.96 7.98
N VAL A 379 -1.92 59.73 7.52
CA VAL A 379 -1.74 60.85 6.58
C VAL A 379 -2.45 62.10 7.09
N ASP A 380 -2.11 63.27 6.53
CA ASP A 380 -2.65 64.59 6.93
C ASP A 380 -4.16 64.80 6.68
N ASP A 381 -4.91 63.73 6.42
CA ASP A 381 -6.37 63.72 6.39
C ASP A 381 -6.91 62.60 7.28
N LEU A 382 -7.78 62.97 8.21
CA LEU A 382 -8.36 62.06 9.20
C LEU A 382 -9.25 61.01 8.52
N GLY A 383 -10.06 61.41 7.55
CA GLY A 383 -10.94 60.50 6.81
C GLY A 383 -10.14 59.45 6.03
N ARG A 384 -9.11 59.89 5.31
CA ARG A 384 -8.21 59.03 4.56
C ARG A 384 -7.35 58.13 5.45
N THR A 385 -6.94 58.61 6.63
CA THR A 385 -6.25 57.79 7.63
C THR A 385 -7.15 56.63 8.08
N PHE A 386 -8.41 56.91 8.46
CA PHE A 386 -9.35 55.85 8.82
C PHE A 386 -9.62 54.86 7.69
N ALA A 387 -9.75 55.34 6.45
CA ALA A 387 -9.93 54.47 5.28
C ALA A 387 -8.70 53.57 5.03
N LYS A 388 -7.48 54.11 5.21
CA LYS A 388 -6.24 53.35 5.08
C LYS A 388 -6.10 52.29 6.18
N ILE A 389 -6.38 52.64 7.44
CA ILE A 389 -6.42 51.67 8.54
C ILE A 389 -7.41 50.56 8.20
N ALA A 390 -8.64 50.90 7.81
CA ALA A 390 -9.65 49.91 7.47
C ALA A 390 -9.20 48.98 6.33
N THR A 391 -8.55 49.53 5.30
CA THR A 391 -8.06 48.75 4.14
C THR A 391 -6.90 47.83 4.49
N GLU A 392 -5.96 48.30 5.31
CA GLU A 392 -4.76 47.55 5.69
C GLU A 392 -5.10 46.32 6.57
N PHE A 393 -6.07 46.47 7.45
CA PHE A 393 -6.49 45.40 8.36
C PHE A 393 -7.66 44.56 7.84
N LEU A 394 -8.20 44.88 6.65
CA LEU A 394 -9.21 44.04 6.00
C LEU A 394 -8.51 42.89 5.26
N PRO A 395 -8.73 41.62 5.66
CA PRO A 395 -8.07 40.50 5.00
C PRO A 395 -8.48 40.42 3.54
N GLN A 396 -7.51 40.49 2.63
CA GLN A 396 -7.77 40.25 1.21
C GLN A 396 -7.72 38.75 0.93
N ARG A 397 -8.80 38.22 0.36
CA ARG A 397 -8.90 36.79 0.01
C ARG A 397 -7.70 36.31 -0.81
N SER A 398 -7.28 37.10 -1.81
CA SER A 398 -6.18 36.71 -2.69
C SER A 398 -4.85 36.54 -1.96
N ASP A 399 -4.61 37.30 -0.89
CA ASP A 399 -3.37 37.19 -0.11
C ASP A 399 -3.43 36.02 0.88
N LEU A 400 -4.62 35.73 1.43
CA LEU A 400 -4.84 34.50 2.21
C LEU A 400 -4.61 33.25 1.35
N GLU A 401 -5.12 33.23 0.12
CA GLU A 401 -4.93 32.13 -0.83
C GLU A 401 -3.43 31.95 -1.17
N LYS A 402 -2.69 33.05 -1.39
CA LYS A 402 -1.23 32.98 -1.58
C LYS A 402 -0.50 32.41 -0.37
N ARG A 403 -0.88 32.80 0.85
CA ARG A 403 -0.26 32.27 2.09
C ARG A 403 -0.52 30.78 2.26
N VAL A 404 -1.75 30.34 2.00
CA VAL A 404 -2.09 28.90 2.00
C VAL A 404 -1.26 28.16 0.96
N LYS A 405 -1.10 28.70 -0.26
CA LYS A 405 -0.25 28.10 -1.29
C LYS A 405 1.22 28.05 -0.89
N ALA A 406 1.76 29.12 -0.32
CA ALA A 406 3.16 29.18 0.15
C ALA A 406 3.45 28.15 1.25
N SER A 407 2.45 27.75 2.03
CA SER A 407 2.61 26.69 3.04
C SER A 407 2.96 25.32 2.43
N LEU A 408 2.52 25.03 1.19
CA LEU A 408 2.92 23.82 0.48
C LEU A 408 4.40 23.82 0.10
N GLU A 409 4.98 25.00 -0.14
CA GLU A 409 6.39 25.15 -0.51
C GLU A 409 7.30 25.11 0.71
N HIS A 410 6.93 25.84 1.77
CA HIS A 410 7.80 26.03 2.95
C HIS A 410 7.56 25.01 4.06
N ALA A 411 6.36 24.41 4.14
CA ALA A 411 6.00 23.43 5.16
C ALA A 411 5.11 22.31 4.59
N PRO A 412 5.57 21.59 3.54
CA PRO A 412 4.75 20.64 2.78
C PRO A 412 4.09 19.61 3.68
N LEU A 413 4.83 19.03 4.63
CA LEU A 413 4.28 18.03 5.55
C LEU A 413 3.09 18.57 6.36
N MET A 414 3.21 19.78 6.91
CA MET A 414 2.14 20.40 7.72
C MET A 414 0.94 20.84 6.88
N ALA A 415 1.16 21.16 5.60
CA ALA A 415 0.09 21.47 4.66
C ALA A 415 -0.78 20.25 4.34
N HIS A 416 -0.21 19.03 4.45
CA HIS A 416 -0.93 17.77 4.24
C HIS A 416 -1.60 17.19 5.50
N ILE A 417 -1.20 17.63 6.71
CA ILE A 417 -1.77 17.13 7.96
C ILE A 417 -3.05 17.89 8.32
N LYS A 418 -4.15 17.17 8.51
CA LYS A 418 -5.44 17.65 9.02
C LYS A 418 -5.32 18.29 10.42
N GLN A 419 -6.08 19.34 10.69
CA GLN A 419 -6.05 20.07 11.96
C GLN A 419 -7.39 19.96 12.70
N THR A 420 -7.31 19.72 14.01
CA THR A 420 -8.47 19.66 14.92
C THR A 420 -8.39 20.83 15.90
N ILE A 421 -9.45 21.62 15.99
CA ILE A 421 -9.56 22.76 16.89
C ILE A 421 -10.43 22.35 18.08
N LEU A 422 -9.87 22.46 19.29
CA LEU A 422 -10.55 22.11 20.54
C LEU A 422 -11.12 23.36 21.23
N ALA A 423 -12.43 23.35 21.49
CA ALA A 423 -13.08 24.24 22.44
C ALA A 423 -13.02 23.63 23.85
N ASP A 424 -13.66 24.29 24.83
CA ASP A 424 -13.51 23.97 26.25
C ASP A 424 -13.91 22.52 26.59
N ASP A 425 -14.92 21.94 25.93
CA ASP A 425 -15.42 20.59 26.21
C ASP A 425 -15.74 19.77 24.95
N HIS A 426 -15.43 20.28 23.76
CA HIS A 426 -15.74 19.63 22.48
C HIS A 426 -14.74 19.99 21.38
N VAL A 427 -14.76 19.21 20.30
CA VAL A 427 -14.08 19.56 19.04
C VAL A 427 -14.91 20.64 18.35
N ALA A 428 -14.37 21.86 18.25
CA ALA A 428 -15.05 23.00 17.64
C ALA A 428 -15.05 22.93 16.12
N ALA A 429 -13.93 22.50 15.54
CA ALA A 429 -13.77 22.42 14.11
C ALA A 429 -12.69 21.42 13.71
N VAL A 430 -12.80 20.97 12.47
CA VAL A 430 -11.86 20.07 11.84
C VAL A 430 -11.57 20.63 10.45
N VAL A 431 -10.32 20.99 10.20
CA VAL A 431 -9.86 21.61 8.95
C VAL A 431 -9.02 20.59 8.18
N GLY A 432 -9.39 20.30 6.94
CA GLY A 432 -8.70 19.32 6.08
C GLY A 432 -7.30 19.77 5.67
N SER A 433 -6.60 18.97 4.87
CA SER A 433 -5.34 19.40 4.24
C SER A 433 -5.56 20.58 3.27
N VAL A 434 -4.49 21.22 2.80
CA VAL A 434 -4.61 22.29 1.79
C VAL A 434 -5.26 21.79 0.50
N GLY A 435 -5.02 20.53 0.12
CA GLY A 435 -5.62 19.92 -1.07
C GLY A 435 -7.11 19.57 -0.89
N GLU A 436 -7.51 19.12 0.29
CA GLU A 436 -8.88 18.67 0.58
C GLU A 436 -9.82 19.81 1.01
N ASP A 437 -9.30 20.78 1.77
CA ASP A 437 -10.06 21.87 2.36
C ASP A 437 -9.29 23.21 2.25
N PRO A 438 -9.10 23.71 1.02
CA PRO A 438 -8.39 24.96 0.80
C PRO A 438 -9.12 26.15 1.43
N ILE A 439 -10.45 26.10 1.55
CA ILE A 439 -11.27 27.18 2.11
C ILE A 439 -11.18 27.20 3.63
N GLY A 440 -11.32 26.06 4.32
CA GLY A 440 -11.19 25.99 5.77
C GLY A 440 -9.81 26.46 6.25
N ARG A 441 -8.77 26.23 5.43
CA ARG A 441 -7.41 26.75 5.68
C ARG A 441 -7.30 28.28 5.62
N LEU A 442 -8.22 28.99 4.95
CA LEU A 442 -8.23 30.47 4.89
C LEU A 442 -8.78 31.11 6.17
N PHE A 443 -9.70 30.42 6.86
CA PHE A 443 -10.41 30.97 8.02
C PHE A 443 -9.76 30.63 9.36
N LYS A 444 -8.59 29.98 9.33
CA LYS A 444 -7.79 29.73 10.54
C LYS A 444 -7.29 31.06 11.10
N LYS A 445 -7.75 31.40 12.30
CA LYS A 445 -7.10 32.37 13.20
C LYS A 445 -6.62 31.64 14.44
#